data_AF-A0A5C4LT55-F1
#
_entry.id   AF-A0A5C4LT55-F1
#
_cell.length_a   1.000
_cell.length_b   1.000
_cell.length_c   1.000
_cell.angle_alpha   90.00
_cell.angle_beta   90.00
_cell.angle_gamma   90.00
#
_symmetry.space_group_name_H-M   'P 1'
#
loop_
_entity.id
_entity.type
_entity.pdbx_description
1 polymer ?
#
loop_
_entity_poly.entity_id
_entity_poly.type
_entity_poly.pdbx_seq_one_letter_code
_entity_poly.pdbx_strand_id
1 'polypeptide(L)' 'MRLNSEAREQLRAAGISQAQWARLNYFPDGKWYGDACGCPDDRCIGFHHDTNDECGCLPALLSNHIDS' A
#
# COMPACT_ATOMS: atom_id res chain seq x y z
N MET A 1 10.41 -1.97 6.14
CA MET A 1 10.76 -0.96 5.11
C MET A 1 9.79 0.21 5.23
N ARG A 2 10.16 1.41 4.76
CA ARG A 2 9.26 2.58 4.74
C ARG A 2 8.63 2.67 3.35
N LEU A 3 7.34 3.01 3.28
CA LEU A 3 6.65 3.30 2.02
C LEU A 3 7.50 4.21 1.11
N ASN A 4 7.50 3.97 -0.19
CA ASN A 4 8.19 4.84 -1.16
C ASN A 4 7.46 6.21 -1.27
N SER A 5 8.00 7.13 -2.06
CA SER A 5 7.41 8.48 -2.22
C SER A 5 6.03 8.44 -2.87
N GLU A 6 5.89 7.66 -3.93
CA GLU A 6 4.64 7.50 -4.68
C GLU A 6 3.51 6.97 -3.79
N ALA A 7 3.76 5.89 -3.04
CA ALA A 7 2.78 5.32 -2.13
C ALA A 7 2.36 6.32 -1.04
N ARG A 8 3.29 7.14 -0.55
CA ARG A 8 2.98 8.20 0.42
C ARG A 8 2.11 9.30 -0.19
N GLU A 9 2.33 9.65 -1.45
CA GLU A 9 1.52 10.64 -2.16
C GLU A 9 0.11 10.12 -2.46
N GLN A 10 -0.02 8.88 -2.90
CA GLN A 10 -1.32 8.24 -3.15
C GLN A 10 -2.15 8.12 -1.86
N LEU A 11 -1.55 7.67 -0.75
CA LEU A 11 -2.21 7.65 0.55
C LEU A 11 -2.66 9.05 0.99
N ARG A 12 -1.80 10.07 0.81
CA ARG A 12 -2.14 11.46 1.12
C ARG A 12 -3.31 11.96 0.28
N ALA A 13 -3.32 11.66 -1.02
CA ALA A 13 -4.40 12.03 -1.94
C ALA A 13 -5.73 11.37 -1.54
N ALA A 14 -5.67 10.14 -1.02
CA ALA A 14 -6.82 9.43 -0.46
C ALA A 14 -7.22 9.89 0.96
N GLY A 15 -6.50 10.84 1.56
CA GLY A 15 -6.77 11.30 2.94
C GLY A 15 -6.42 10.27 4.02
N ILE A 16 -5.62 9.25 3.70
CA ILE A 16 -5.25 8.16 4.61
C ILE A 16 -3.80 8.38 5.07
N SER A 17 -3.57 8.39 6.38
CA SER A 17 -2.19 8.35 6.91
C SER A 17 -1.61 6.94 6.82
N GLN A 18 -0.28 6.82 6.75
CA GLN A 18 0.41 5.53 6.79
C GLN A 18 -0.02 4.67 8.00
N ALA A 19 -0.24 5.29 9.17
CA ALA A 19 -0.65 4.55 10.36
C ALA A 19 -2.11 4.07 10.29
N GLN A 20 -3.00 4.79 9.61
CA GLN A 20 -4.34 4.29 9.31
C GLN A 20 -4.27 3.15 8.30
N TRP A 21 -3.50 3.31 7.22
CA TRP A 21 -3.31 2.27 6.22
C TRP A 21 -2.76 0.98 6.81
N ALA A 22 -1.79 1.08 7.73
CA ALA A 22 -1.26 -0.06 8.46
C ALA A 22 -2.36 -0.80 9.25
N ARG A 23 -3.20 -0.08 10.00
CA ARG A 23 -4.27 -0.69 10.80
C ARG A 23 -5.36 -1.33 9.94
N LEU A 24 -5.70 -0.71 8.81
CA LEU A 24 -6.64 -1.25 7.83
C LEU A 24 -6.14 -2.58 7.23
N ASN A 25 -4.83 -2.78 7.21
CA ASN A 25 -4.17 -3.98 6.71
C ASN A 25 -3.65 -4.89 7.83
N TYR A 26 -4.36 -4.95 8.96
CA TYR A 26 -4.09 -5.87 10.07
C TYR A 26 -2.74 -5.66 10.79
N PHE A 27 -2.15 -4.46 10.69
CA PHE A 27 -0.99 -4.06 11.50
C PHE A 27 -1.45 -3.13 12.66
N PRO A 28 -1.82 -3.70 13.84
CA PRO A 28 -2.55 -2.97 14.87
C PRO A 28 -1.74 -1.88 15.57
N ASP A 29 -0.41 -1.99 15.59
CA ASP A 29 0.48 -0.99 16.17
C ASP A 29 0.63 0.27 15.30
N GLY A 30 -0.01 0.30 14.12
CA GLY A 30 0.07 1.40 13.16
C GLY A 30 1.41 1.51 12.44
N LYS A 31 2.29 0.52 12.56
CA LYS A 31 3.54 0.45 11.81
C LYS A 31 3.32 -0.32 10.51
N TRP A 32 3.96 0.13 9.45
CA TRP A 32 3.85 -0.52 8.14
C TRP A 32 4.85 -1.66 8.01
N TYR A 33 4.34 -2.86 7.75
CA TYR A 33 5.14 -4.08 7.56
C TYR A 33 5.06 -4.67 6.16
N GLY A 34 4.18 -4.16 5.30
CA GLY A 34 4.09 -4.57 3.90
C GLY A 34 5.19 -3.98 3.01
N ASP A 35 5.01 -4.12 1.71
CA ASP A 35 5.95 -3.63 0.69
C ASP A 35 6.00 -2.09 0.64
N ALA A 36 7.10 -1.54 0.14
CA ALA A 36 7.30 -0.11 -0.07
C ALA A 36 6.27 0.51 -1.04
N CYS A 37 5.68 -0.28 -1.94
CA CYS A 37 4.62 0.19 -2.84
C CYS A 37 3.26 0.40 -2.14
N GLY A 38 3.10 -0.02 -0.88
CA GLY A 38 1.83 0.09 -0.15
C GLY A 38 0.96 -1.17 -0.15
N CYS A 39 1.45 -2.27 -0.75
CA CYS A 39 0.83 -3.60 -0.66
C CYS A 39 1.07 -4.23 0.72
N PRO A 40 0.06 -4.77 1.41
CA PRO A 40 0.27 -5.48 2.67
C PRO A 40 1.03 -6.81 2.52
N ASP A 41 1.06 -7.38 1.31
CA ASP A 41 1.95 -8.49 0.96
C ASP A 41 3.34 -7.93 0.61
N ASP A 42 4.37 -8.35 1.34
CA ASP A 42 5.76 -7.92 1.17
C ASP A 42 6.48 -8.58 -0.01
N ARG A 43 5.78 -9.45 -0.75
CA ARG A 43 6.27 -10.14 -1.96
C ARG A 43 5.72 -9.50 -3.23
N CYS A 44 5.44 -8.20 -3.24
CA CYS A 44 4.64 -7.58 -4.30
C CYS A 44 5.21 -7.77 -5.71
N ILE A 45 6.46 -7.35 -5.91
CA ILE A 45 7.14 -7.40 -7.22
C ILE A 45 7.52 -8.85 -7.56
N GLY A 46 7.14 -9.31 -8.75
CA GLY A 46 7.42 -10.67 -9.24
C GLY A 46 6.41 -11.72 -8.78
N PHE A 47 5.40 -11.33 -7.99
CA PHE A 47 4.31 -12.22 -7.56
C PHE A 47 2.93 -11.73 -8.04
N HIS A 48 2.61 -10.45 -7.82
CA HIS A 48 1.33 -9.85 -8.25
C HIS A 48 1.43 -9.13 -9.60
N HIS A 49 2.61 -8.63 -9.95
CA HIS A 49 2.92 -8.04 -11.25
C HIS A 49 4.37 -8.37 -11.64
N ASP A 50 4.70 -8.28 -12.93
CA ASP A 50 6.08 -8.51 -13.39
C ASP A 50 7.02 -7.43 -12.82
N THR A 51 8.29 -7.79 -12.62
CA THR A 51 9.39 -6.88 -12.28
C THR A 51 9.53 -5.67 -13.20
N ASN A 52 9.09 -5.77 -14.46
CA ASN A 52 9.21 -4.70 -15.45
C ASN A 52 7.95 -3.82 -15.58
N ASP A 53 6.84 -4.20 -14.93
CA ASP A 53 5.58 -3.46 -14.99
C ASP A 53 5.50 -2.42 -13.86
N GLU A 54 4.80 -1.32 -14.12
CA GLU A 54 4.47 -0.35 -13.08
C GLU A 54 3.56 -0.97 -12.02
N CYS A 55 3.90 -0.77 -10.74
CA CYS A 55 3.14 -1.34 -9.63
C CYS A 55 1.83 -0.57 -9.37
N GLY A 56 0.72 -1.10 -9.87
CA GLY A 56 -0.64 -0.54 -9.66
C GLY A 56 -1.37 -1.00 -8.38
N CYS A 57 -0.68 -1.69 -7.44
CA CYS A 57 -1.34 -2.35 -6.31
C CYS A 57 -2.04 -1.40 -5.35
N LEU A 58 -1.36 -0.32 -4.92
CA LEU A 58 -1.94 0.59 -3.94
C LEU A 58 -3.20 1.30 -4.46
N PRO A 59 -3.25 1.85 -5.69
CA PRO A 59 -4.49 2.40 -6.26
C PRO A 59 -5.65 1.39 -6.27
N ALA A 60 -5.39 0.13 -6.64
CA ALA A 60 -6.40 -0.92 -6.65
C ALA A 60 -6.93 -1.24 -5.24
N LEU A 61 -6.02 -1.36 -4.26
CA LEU A 61 -6.37 -1.61 -2.86
C LEU A 61 -7.16 -0.45 -2.25
N LEU A 62 -6.79 0.80 -2.59
CA LEU A 62 -7.50 1.98 -2.14
C LEU A 62 -8.90 2.08 -2.73
N SER A 63 -9.09 1.78 -4.02
CA SER A 63 -10.42 1.75 -4.64
C SER A 63 -11.33 0.75 -3.93
N ASN A 64 -10.85 -0.48 -3.71
CA ASN A 64 -11.61 -1.51 -3.00
C ASN A 64 -12.03 -1.07 -1.58
N HIS A 65 -11.24 -0.25 -0.92
CA HIS A 65 -11.53 0.30 0.41
C HIS A 65 -12.51 1.47 0.41
N ILE A 66 -12.53 2.27 -0.65
CA ILE A 66 -13.44 3.42 -0.77
C ILE A 66 -14.84 2.96 -1.17
N ASP A 67 -14.93 1.85 -1.90
CA ASP A 67 -16.19 1.29 -2.41
C ASP A 67 -16.91 0.34 -1.42
N SER A 68 -16.36 0.14 -0.21
CA SER A 68 -16.94 -0.71 0.86
C SER A 68 -17.52 0.09 2.03
#